data_AF-A0A1B7N101-F1
#
_entry.id   AF-A0A1B7N101-F1
#
_cell.length_a   1.000
_cell.length_b   1.000
_cell.length_c   1.000
_cell.angle_alpha   90.00
_cell.angle_beta   90.00
_cell.angle_gamma   90.00
#
_symmetry.space_group_name_H-M   'P 1'
#
loop_
_entity.id
_entity.type
_entity.pdbx_description
1 polymer ?
#
loop_
_entity_poly.entity_id
_entity_poly.type
_entity_poly.pdbx_seq_one_letter_code
_entity_poly.pdbx_strand_id
1 'polypeptide(L)'
;MNTDPRSLFVHALLHEHNGGNPIVIDQDILSDYDNKVRLKPCQWNGCTMHIALEHKHVAKHFQQRHGINTSATSEEAQKMSCLWLGCSDAQMKPGNIARHVLSAHLEVKWNCLTCGKPYTREDAFRRHTQEKMTCQYAKYFVSYGNGVIKIDTGCIAGGWSAGQNVLCIP
;
A
#
# COMPACT_ATOMS: atom_id res chain seq x y z
N MET A 1 -14.40 25.89 20.63
CA MET A 1 -13.18 25.28 21.20
C MET A 1 -13.48 23.82 21.46
N ASN A 2 -13.12 22.92 20.54
CA ASN A 2 -13.28 21.49 20.71
C ASN A 2 -12.00 20.85 20.17
N THR A 3 -11.04 20.63 21.07
CA THR A 3 -9.75 20.02 20.76
C THR A 3 -9.95 18.51 20.74
N ASP A 4 -10.18 17.95 19.56
CA ASP A 4 -10.14 16.50 19.34
C ASP A 4 -8.69 16.01 19.54
N PRO A 5 -8.41 15.12 20.51
CA PRO A 5 -7.07 14.59 20.75
C PRO A 5 -6.54 13.68 19.61
N ARG A 6 -7.32 13.43 18.55
CA ARG A 6 -6.83 12.78 17.31
C ARG A 6 -6.09 13.74 16.34
N SER A 7 -5.95 15.00 16.69
CA SER A 7 -5.21 16.03 15.95
C SER A 7 -3.67 15.90 16.00
N LEU A 8 -3.12 14.72 16.28
CA LEU A 8 -1.67 14.48 16.40
C LEU A 8 -1.05 13.60 15.30
N PHE A 9 -1.86 13.07 14.37
CA PHE A 9 -1.35 12.36 13.19
C PHE A 9 -1.61 13.23 11.97
N VAL A 10 -0.63 14.06 11.62
CA VAL A 10 -0.67 14.91 10.44
C VAL A 10 -1.02 14.04 9.21
N HIS A 11 -2.10 14.39 8.53
CA HIS A 11 -2.50 13.78 7.26
C HIS A 11 -2.03 14.67 6.12
N ALA A 12 -1.54 14.08 5.04
CA ALA A 12 -1.42 14.82 3.79
C ALA A 12 -2.73 14.71 3.01
N LEU A 13 -3.32 15.85 2.65
CA LEU A 13 -4.45 15.94 1.75
C LEU A 13 -3.93 16.30 0.38
N LEU A 14 -4.06 15.37 -0.57
CA LEU A 14 -3.69 15.61 -1.96
C LEU A 14 -4.98 15.77 -2.76
N HIS A 15 -5.08 16.84 -3.55
CA HIS A 15 -6.20 17.07 -4.44
C HIS A 15 -5.87 16.55 -5.83
N GLU A 16 -6.76 15.75 -6.42
CA GLU A 16 -6.68 15.48 -7.85
C GLU A 16 -6.94 16.79 -8.62
N HIS A 17 -6.19 17.03 -9.71
CA HIS A 17 -6.28 18.24 -10.53
C HIS A 17 -7.69 18.56 -11.08
N ASN A 18 -8.63 17.62 -11.03
CA ASN A 18 -9.97 17.72 -11.62
C ASN A 18 -11.12 17.79 -10.58
N GLY A 19 -10.85 18.17 -9.33
CA GLY A 19 -11.90 18.32 -8.31
C GLY A 19 -12.43 16.98 -7.74
N GLY A 20 -11.58 15.96 -7.74
CA GLY A 20 -11.85 14.66 -7.10
C GLY A 20 -11.86 14.74 -5.57
N ASN A 21 -12.35 13.68 -4.93
CA ASN A 21 -12.34 13.53 -3.48
C ASN A 21 -10.90 13.63 -2.93
N PRO A 22 -10.70 14.21 -1.74
CA PRO A 22 -9.36 14.38 -1.17
C PRO A 22 -8.70 13.02 -0.94
N ILE A 23 -7.46 12.90 -1.40
CA ILE A 23 -6.61 11.73 -1.13
C ILE A 23 -5.94 11.94 0.21
N VAL A 24 -6.41 11.22 1.21
CA VAL A 24 -5.85 11.27 2.58
C VAL A 24 -4.85 10.13 2.76
N ILE A 25 -3.59 10.44 3.02
CA ILE A 25 -2.54 9.43 3.28
C ILE A 25 -1.82 9.68 4.61
N ASP A 26 -1.11 8.67 5.10
CA ASP A 26 -0.18 8.84 6.22
C ASP A 26 1.00 9.71 5.77
N GLN A 27 1.31 10.79 6.50
CA GLN A 27 2.35 11.75 6.11
C GLN A 27 3.73 11.09 5.94
N ASP A 28 4.03 10.07 6.73
CA ASP A 28 5.30 9.34 6.66
C ASP A 28 5.49 8.58 5.34
N ILE A 29 4.44 8.40 4.53
CA ILE A 29 4.59 7.87 3.17
C ILE A 29 5.41 8.85 2.32
N LEU A 30 5.31 10.16 2.57
CA LEU A 30 5.93 11.19 1.75
C LEU A 30 7.45 11.22 1.85
N SER A 31 8.00 10.89 3.02
CA SER A 31 9.45 10.82 3.23
C SER A 31 10.10 9.63 2.53
N ASP A 32 9.31 8.63 2.13
CA ASP A 32 9.82 7.35 1.61
C ASP A 32 9.93 7.31 0.08
N TYR A 33 9.43 8.32 -0.63
CA TYR A 33 9.42 8.34 -2.09
C TYR A 33 10.00 9.64 -2.65
N ASP A 34 11.08 9.50 -3.43
CA ASP A 34 11.74 10.63 -4.08
C ASP A 34 10.97 11.19 -5.29
N ASN A 35 10.07 10.40 -5.88
CA ASN A 35 9.45 10.77 -7.16
C ASN A 35 7.97 10.36 -7.30
N LYS A 36 7.61 9.10 -7.05
CA LYS A 36 6.25 8.59 -7.36
C LYS A 36 5.77 7.55 -6.37
N VAL A 37 4.57 7.74 -5.85
CA VAL A 37 3.86 6.78 -5.00
C VAL A 37 2.63 6.21 -5.72
N ARG A 38 2.34 4.93 -5.49
CA ARG A 38 1.13 4.26 -5.96
C ARG A 38 0.21 4.02 -4.79
N LEU A 39 -1.06 4.41 -4.92
CA LEU A 39 -2.05 4.41 -3.85
C LEU A 39 -3.33 3.72 -4.30
N LYS A 40 -4.06 3.17 -3.33
CA LYS A 40 -5.47 2.75 -3.46
C LYS A 40 -6.25 3.12 -2.20
N PRO A 41 -7.58 3.30 -2.30
CA PRO A 41 -8.42 3.52 -1.13
C PRO A 41 -8.37 2.29 -0.21
N CYS A 42 -8.21 2.53 1.08
CA CYS A 42 -8.37 1.54 2.13
C CYS A 42 -9.86 1.28 2.31
N GLN A 43 -10.32 0.03 2.13
CA GLN A 43 -11.72 -0.33 2.34
C GLN A 43 -11.92 -1.10 3.66
N TRP A 44 -10.99 -0.93 4.59
CA TRP A 44 -11.05 -1.56 5.91
C TRP A 44 -12.08 -0.85 6.78
N ASN A 45 -13.19 -1.53 7.08
CA ASN A 45 -14.23 -1.03 7.99
C ASN A 45 -14.67 0.43 7.75
N GLY A 46 -14.85 0.81 6.47
CA GLY A 46 -15.25 2.17 6.10
C GLY A 46 -14.15 3.23 6.19
N CYS A 47 -12.88 2.84 6.22
CA CYS A 47 -11.76 3.77 6.16
C CYS A 47 -11.84 4.69 4.93
N THR A 48 -11.47 5.96 5.11
CA THR A 48 -11.48 6.99 4.05
C THR A 48 -10.08 7.33 3.53
N MET A 49 -9.05 6.68 4.05
CA MET A 49 -7.66 6.93 3.68
C MET A 49 -7.24 6.09 2.48
N HIS A 50 -6.15 6.53 1.85
CA HIS A 50 -5.44 5.79 0.82
C HIS A 50 -4.17 5.19 1.40
N ILE A 51 -3.78 4.03 0.89
CA ILE A 51 -2.60 3.29 1.32
C ILE A 51 -1.67 3.03 0.16
N ALA A 52 -0.37 3.14 0.42
CA ALA A 52 0.65 2.80 -0.55
C ALA A 52 0.76 1.29 -0.74
N LEU A 53 1.05 0.88 -1.98
CA LEU A 53 0.99 -0.52 -2.41
C LEU A 53 2.28 -1.30 -2.07
N GLU A 54 2.83 -1.07 -0.88
CA GLU A 54 4.04 -1.70 -0.34
C GLU A 54 3.81 -2.25 1.06
N HIS A 55 4.48 -3.36 1.39
CA HIS A 55 4.23 -4.07 2.65
C HIS A 55 4.49 -3.20 3.88
N LYS A 56 5.58 -2.43 3.90
CA LYS A 56 5.93 -1.55 5.01
C LYS A 56 4.86 -0.49 5.26
N HIS A 57 4.31 0.12 4.21
CA HIS A 57 3.32 1.19 4.32
C HIS A 57 1.95 0.64 4.70
N VAL A 58 1.54 -0.49 4.12
CA VAL A 58 0.30 -1.18 4.54
C VAL A 58 0.39 -1.59 6.00
N ALA A 59 1.49 -2.23 6.42
CA ALA A 59 1.66 -2.67 7.80
C ALA A 59 1.62 -1.50 8.80
N LYS A 60 2.28 -0.39 8.46
CA LYS A 60 2.30 0.83 9.27
C LYS A 60 0.92 1.50 9.34
N HIS A 61 0.23 1.64 8.21
CA HIS A 61 -1.14 2.14 8.16
C HIS A 61 -2.07 1.34 9.08
N PHE A 62 -2.01 0.01 9.00
CA PHE A 62 -2.85 -0.87 9.81
C PHE A 62 -2.53 -0.76 11.30
N GLN A 63 -1.25 -0.61 11.65
CA GLN A 63 -0.85 -0.37 13.03
C GLN A 63 -1.35 0.98 13.55
N GLN A 64 -1.15 2.06 12.80
CA GLN A 64 -1.46 3.42 13.24
C GLN A 64 -2.95 3.76 13.17
N ARG A 65 -3.66 3.27 12.16
CA ARG A 65 -5.06 3.65 11.87
C ARG A 65 -6.09 2.62 12.30
N HIS A 66 -5.69 1.36 12.42
CA HIS A 66 -6.61 0.28 12.78
C HIS A 66 -6.20 -0.43 14.08
N GLY A 67 -5.10 -0.01 14.72
CA GLY A 67 -4.62 -0.60 15.98
C GLY A 67 -4.18 -2.05 15.84
N ILE A 68 -3.83 -2.49 14.63
CA ILE A 68 -3.50 -3.89 14.36
C ILE A 68 -2.02 -4.11 14.62
N ASN A 69 -1.68 -5.02 15.52
CA ASN A 69 -0.29 -5.37 15.79
C ASN A 69 0.31 -6.20 14.64
N THR A 70 0.79 -5.52 13.59
CA THR A 70 1.33 -6.15 12.39
C THR A 70 2.68 -6.85 12.59
N SER A 71 3.25 -6.85 13.80
CA SER A 71 4.40 -7.68 14.16
C SER A 71 4.01 -8.97 14.92
N ALA A 72 2.74 -9.14 15.30
CA ALA A 72 2.30 -10.32 16.03
C ALA A 72 2.20 -11.56 15.10
N THR A 73 3.29 -12.31 15.02
CA THR A 73 3.42 -13.54 14.22
C THR A 73 3.53 -14.82 15.06
N SER A 74 3.57 -14.72 16.39
CA SER A 74 3.73 -15.87 17.28
C SER A 74 2.55 -16.85 17.18
N GLU A 75 2.71 -18.08 17.65
CA GLU A 75 1.62 -19.07 17.62
C GLU A 75 0.49 -18.72 18.59
N GLU A 76 0.81 -17.98 19.65
CA GLU A 76 -0.12 -17.52 20.69
C GLU A 76 -0.87 -16.25 20.27
N ALA A 77 -0.48 -15.62 19.15
CA ALA A 77 -1.14 -14.41 18.67
C ALA A 77 -2.60 -14.70 18.30
N GLN A 78 -3.51 -14.00 18.97
CA GLN A 78 -4.95 -14.11 18.71
C GLN A 78 -5.23 -13.79 17.24
N LYS A 79 -5.84 -14.76 16.54
CA LYS A 79 -6.24 -14.57 15.14
C LYS A 79 -7.38 -13.59 15.03
N MET A 80 -7.42 -12.90 13.89
CA MET A 80 -8.42 -11.89 13.56
C MET A 80 -8.96 -12.10 12.15
N SER A 81 -10.16 -11.60 11.91
CA SER A 81 -10.78 -11.58 10.58
C SER A 81 -10.35 -10.34 9.80
N CYS A 82 -10.33 -10.46 8.47
CA CYS A 82 -10.18 -9.30 7.60
C CYS A 82 -11.49 -8.49 7.59
N LEU A 83 -11.42 -7.19 7.83
CA LEU A 83 -12.58 -6.28 7.78
C LEU A 83 -12.60 -5.44 6.49
N TRP A 84 -11.88 -5.88 5.47
CA TRP A 84 -11.96 -5.28 4.15
C TRP A 84 -13.35 -5.53 3.55
N LEU A 85 -13.92 -4.53 2.89
CA LEU A 85 -15.24 -4.63 2.27
C LEU A 85 -15.33 -5.85 1.34
N GLY A 86 -16.29 -6.74 1.63
CA GLY A 86 -16.52 -7.95 0.84
C GLY A 86 -15.52 -9.09 1.08
N CYS A 87 -14.58 -8.95 2.02
CA CYS A 87 -13.67 -10.05 2.37
C CYS A 87 -14.38 -11.07 3.29
N SER A 88 -14.24 -12.36 2.95
CA SER A 88 -14.78 -13.48 3.73
C SER A 88 -13.69 -14.52 4.06
N ASP A 89 -12.42 -14.14 3.95
CA ASP A 89 -11.31 -15.04 4.23
C ASP A 89 -11.27 -15.48 5.69
N ALA A 90 -10.71 -16.66 5.92
CA ALA A 90 -10.55 -17.24 7.24
C ALA A 90 -9.66 -16.38 8.16
N GLN A 91 -9.81 -16.58 9.47
CA GLN A 91 -9.05 -15.85 10.48
C GLN A 91 -7.54 -16.07 10.31
N MET A 92 -6.78 -14.99 10.43
CA MET A 92 -5.32 -14.97 10.27
C MET A 92 -4.63 -14.26 11.43
N LYS A 93 -3.33 -14.50 11.58
CA LYS A 93 -2.52 -13.77 12.56
C LYS A 93 -2.43 -12.28 12.17
N PRO A 94 -2.43 -11.35 13.13
CA PRO A 94 -2.31 -9.92 12.84
C PRO A 94 -1.08 -9.58 11.99
N GLY A 95 0.06 -10.27 12.19
CA GLY A 95 1.26 -10.06 11.37
C GLY A 95 1.15 -10.49 9.91
N ASN A 96 0.10 -11.22 9.53
CA ASN A 96 -0.16 -11.61 8.14
C ASN A 96 -1.11 -10.64 7.40
N ILE A 97 -1.73 -9.68 8.11
CA ILE A 97 -2.81 -8.87 7.53
C ILE A 97 -2.31 -8.01 6.36
N ALA A 98 -1.12 -7.41 6.49
CA ALA A 98 -0.57 -6.53 5.45
C ALA A 98 -0.29 -7.30 4.15
N ARG A 99 0.25 -8.52 4.28
CA ARG A 99 0.46 -9.42 3.16
C ARG A 99 -0.86 -9.85 2.52
N HIS A 100 -1.83 -10.26 3.33
CA HIS A 100 -3.15 -10.66 2.85
C HIS A 100 -3.78 -9.53 2.04
N VAL A 101 -3.84 -8.31 2.59
CA VAL A 101 -4.41 -7.13 1.93
C VAL A 101 -3.68 -6.81 0.62
N LEU A 102 -2.35 -6.84 0.59
CA LEU A 102 -1.56 -6.63 -0.62
C LEU A 102 -1.94 -7.60 -1.75
N SER A 103 -2.06 -8.88 -1.43
CA SER A 103 -2.36 -9.90 -2.44
C SER A 103 -3.84 -9.96 -2.83
N ALA A 104 -4.75 -9.89 -1.86
CA ALA A 104 -6.17 -10.19 -2.04
C ALA A 104 -6.98 -8.97 -2.45
N HIS A 105 -6.58 -7.78 -2.02
CA HIS A 105 -7.38 -6.56 -2.18
C HIS A 105 -6.68 -5.49 -3.01
N LEU A 106 -5.36 -5.37 -2.87
CA LEU A 106 -4.57 -4.44 -3.68
C LEU A 106 -4.09 -5.08 -4.99
N GLU A 107 -4.15 -6.41 -5.08
CA GLU A 107 -3.77 -7.24 -6.23
C GLU A 107 -2.34 -6.98 -6.71
N VAL A 108 -1.42 -6.81 -5.75
CA VAL A 108 0.00 -6.63 -6.05
C VAL A 108 0.59 -7.97 -6.45
N LYS A 109 1.19 -8.03 -7.65
CA LYS A 109 1.81 -9.26 -8.19
C LYS A 109 3.20 -8.98 -8.74
N TRP A 110 4.10 -9.92 -8.54
CA TRP A 110 5.46 -9.96 -9.08
C TRP A 110 5.46 -10.88 -10.27
N ASN A 111 5.60 -10.32 -11.47
CA ASN A 111 5.52 -11.07 -12.71
C ASN A 111 6.92 -11.36 -13.23
N CYS A 112 7.23 -12.64 -13.41
CA CYS A 112 8.51 -13.05 -13.98
C CYS A 112 8.62 -12.57 -15.43
N LEU A 113 9.66 -11.79 -15.75
CA LEU A 113 9.87 -11.27 -17.11
C LEU A 113 10.29 -12.35 -18.12
N THR A 114 10.74 -13.51 -17.63
CA THR A 114 11.19 -14.61 -18.50
C THR A 114 10.07 -15.57 -18.86
N CYS A 115 9.24 -15.99 -17.89
CA CYS A 115 8.17 -16.96 -18.14
C CYS A 115 6.75 -16.39 -18.02
N GLY A 116 6.60 -15.11 -17.68
CA GLY A 116 5.31 -14.44 -17.52
C GLY A 116 4.52 -14.87 -16.28
N LYS A 117 5.01 -15.82 -15.49
CA LYS A 117 4.27 -16.35 -14.33
C LYS A 117 4.12 -15.27 -13.24
N PRO A 118 2.89 -15.02 -12.75
CA PRO A 118 2.66 -14.10 -11.64
C PRO A 118 2.89 -14.78 -10.28
N TYR A 119 3.39 -14.01 -9.33
CA TYR A 119 3.56 -14.39 -7.93
C TYR A 119 2.90 -13.35 -7.05
N THR A 120 2.29 -13.76 -5.94
CA THR A 120 1.63 -12.85 -4.98
C THR A 120 2.60 -12.28 -3.93
N ARG A 121 3.87 -12.69 -3.97
CA ARG A 121 4.92 -12.26 -3.06
C ARG A 121 6.29 -12.23 -3.76
N GLU A 122 7.16 -11.34 -3.34
CA GLU A 122 8.53 -11.24 -3.86
C GLU A 122 9.37 -12.49 -3.55
N ASP A 123 9.28 -13.02 -2.33
CA ASP A 123 10.05 -14.20 -1.94
C ASP A 123 9.61 -15.47 -2.67
N ALA A 124 8.32 -15.55 -3.02
CA ALA A 124 7.81 -16.62 -3.89
C ALA A 124 8.41 -16.51 -5.30
N PHE A 125 8.58 -15.30 -5.83
CA PHE A 125 9.31 -15.08 -7.08
C PHE A 125 10.80 -15.44 -6.95
N ARG A 126 11.46 -15.05 -5.85
CA ARG A 126 12.88 -15.36 -5.60
C ARG A 126 13.12 -16.87 -5.52
N ARG A 127 12.23 -17.61 -4.85
CA ARG A 127 12.29 -19.07 -4.83
C ARG A 127 12.09 -19.66 -6.23
N HIS A 128 11.18 -19.09 -7.02
CA HIS A 128 10.99 -19.52 -8.39
C HIS A 128 12.25 -19.41 -9.25
N THR A 129 13.03 -18.32 -9.13
CA THR A 129 14.27 -18.17 -9.90
C THR A 129 15.35 -19.15 -9.43
N GLN A 130 15.35 -19.54 -8.15
CA GLN A 130 16.26 -20.56 -7.65
C GLN A 130 15.90 -21.98 -8.14
N GLU A 131 14.60 -22.30 -8.24
CA GLU A 131 14.13 -23.64 -8.61
C GLU A 131 14.06 -23.87 -10.13
N LYS A 132 13.84 -22.82 -10.94
CA LYS A 132 13.70 -22.93 -12.39
C LYS A 132 14.92 -22.40 -13.12
N MET A 133 15.73 -23.31 -13.66
CA MET A 133 16.92 -22.99 -14.46
C MET A 133 16.64 -22.00 -15.60
N THR A 134 15.51 -22.14 -16.30
CA THR A 134 15.10 -21.21 -17.37
C THR A 134 14.81 -19.79 -16.88
N CYS A 135 14.66 -19.59 -15.58
CA CYS A 135 14.32 -18.32 -14.94
C CYS A 135 15.34 -17.90 -13.88
N GLN A 136 16.54 -18.49 -13.88
CA GLN A 136 17.56 -18.28 -12.84
C GLN A 136 17.97 -16.80 -12.68
N TYR A 137 18.02 -16.08 -13.78
CA TYR A 137 18.34 -14.65 -13.83
C TYR A 137 17.13 -13.81 -14.22
N ALA A 138 15.93 -14.37 -14.09
CA ALA A 138 14.72 -13.63 -14.40
C ALA A 138 14.65 -12.40 -13.51
N LYS A 139 14.33 -11.27 -14.14
CA LYS A 139 13.87 -10.08 -13.44
C LYS A 139 12.35 -10.17 -13.26
N TYR A 140 11.80 -9.25 -12.49
CA TYR A 140 10.36 -9.10 -12.35
C TYR A 140 9.91 -7.67 -12.65
N PHE A 141 8.64 -7.53 -12.97
CA PHE A 141 7.93 -6.26 -12.84
C PHE A 141 6.75 -6.44 -11.88
N VAL A 142 6.42 -5.38 -11.14
CA VAL A 142 5.26 -5.39 -10.25
C VAL A 142 4.04 -4.88 -11.02
N SER A 143 3.00 -5.70 -11.09
CA SER A 143 1.67 -5.27 -11.55
C SER A 143 0.76 -5.02 -10.36
N TYR A 144 -0.24 -4.18 -10.58
CA TYR A 144 -1.22 -3.78 -9.58
C TYR A 144 -2.62 -3.96 -10.16
N GLY A 145 -3.61 -4.18 -9.32
CA GLY A 145 -5.01 -4.25 -9.75
C GLY A 145 -5.54 -2.93 -10.29
N ASN A 146 -6.81 -2.91 -10.68
CA ASN A 146 -7.47 -1.70 -11.19
C ASN A 146 -7.61 -0.62 -10.11
N GLY A 147 -7.77 0.64 -10.50
CA GLY A 147 -8.02 1.76 -9.58
C GLY A 147 -6.80 2.26 -8.81
N VAL A 148 -5.59 2.08 -9.34
CA VAL A 148 -4.36 2.64 -8.74
C VAL A 148 -4.23 4.11 -9.11
N ILE A 149 -4.09 4.93 -8.08
CA ILE A 149 -3.75 6.35 -8.21
C ILE A 149 -2.23 6.47 -8.16
N LYS A 150 -1.64 7.22 -9.10
CA LYS A 150 -0.21 7.52 -9.12
C LYS A 150 -0.03 8.99 -8.80
N ILE A 151 0.72 9.28 -7.74
CA ILE A 151 1.01 10.66 -7.34
C ILE A 151 2.50 10.90 -7.48
N ASP A 152 2.85 12.05 -8.04
CA ASP A 152 4.22 12.55 -8.05
C ASP A 152 4.53 13.18 -6.69
N THR A 153 5.43 12.58 -5.92
CA THR A 153 5.79 13.05 -4.58
C THR A 153 6.72 14.27 -4.61
N GLY A 154 7.31 14.59 -5.77
CA GLY A 154 8.05 15.85 -5.99
C GLY A 154 7.16 17.09 -5.87
N CYS A 155 5.85 16.95 -6.04
CA CYS A 155 4.87 18.00 -5.79
C CYS A 155 4.69 18.35 -4.32
N ILE A 156 5.08 17.46 -3.41
CA ILE A 156 4.68 17.52 -2.00
C ILE A 156 5.67 18.36 -1.18
N ALA A 157 6.85 18.66 -1.75
CA ALA A 157 7.83 19.59 -1.21
C ALA A 157 7.70 21.04 -1.73
N GLY A 158 6.58 21.39 -2.39
CA GLY A 158 6.38 22.74 -2.98
C GLY A 158 7.14 22.95 -4.30
N GLY A 159 7.17 21.94 -5.16
CA GLY A 159 7.85 21.97 -6.46
C GLY A 159 6.91 21.98 -7.66
N TRP A 160 7.41 22.49 -8.79
CA TRP A 160 6.74 22.42 -10.10
C TRP A 160 6.84 21.01 -10.69
N SER A 161 5.71 20.36 -10.99
CA SER A 161 5.71 19.06 -11.67
C SER A 161 5.72 19.23 -13.18
N ALA A 162 6.86 18.95 -13.82
CA ALA A 162 7.00 19.00 -15.27
C ALA A 162 6.14 17.95 -15.99
N GLY A 163 5.81 16.83 -15.33
CA GLY A 163 4.99 15.76 -15.91
C GLY A 163 3.49 16.04 -15.89
N GLN A 164 3.04 16.97 -15.04
CA GLN A 164 1.63 17.32 -14.86
C GLN A 164 1.34 18.80 -15.21
N ASN A 165 2.38 19.62 -15.38
CA ASN A 165 2.31 21.05 -15.70
C ASN A 165 1.49 21.86 -14.68
N VAL A 166 1.72 21.62 -13.38
CA VAL A 166 1.00 22.29 -12.28
C VAL A 166 1.95 22.71 -11.16
N LEU A 167 1.64 23.87 -10.57
CA LEU A 167 2.25 24.39 -9.35
C LEU A 167 1.60 23.72 -8.13
N CYS A 168 2.39 22.98 -7.36
CA CYS A 168 1.93 22.28 -6.18
C CYS A 168 2.12 23.18 -4.94
N ILE A 169 1.01 23.58 -4.32
CA ILE A 169 0.96 24.50 -3.16
C ILE A 169 0.97 23.65 -1.87
N PRO A 170 1.78 23.99 -0.84
CA PRO A 170 1.82 23.28 0.44
C PRO A 170 0.53 23.39 1.25
#